data_AF-A0A316P1N3-F1
#
_entry.id   AF-A0A316P1N3-F1
#
_cell.length_a   1.000
_cell.length_b   1.000
_cell.length_c   1.000
_cell.angle_alpha   90.00
_cell.angle_beta   90.00
_cell.angle_gamma   90.00
#
_symmetry.space_group_name_H-M   'P 1'
#
loop_
_entity.id
_entity.type
_entity.pdbx_description
1 polymer ?
#
loop_
_entity_poly.entity_id
_entity_poly.type
_entity_poly.pdbx_seq_one_letter_code
_entity_poly.pdbx_strand_id
1 'polypeptide(L)'
;MFRIDAKDIQKLTDNLRKSSKSDYPLAVRGTLNSLAFETSNIAKTKIIPEVFTTRNSYIQGTVGYKRCDNTFNIASMQSFAGQFDVSKGKPTGQLAKQETGSPIIAKGAYTFVATPTARGGSYKKTIRKSNRFSGLEVYKLENLVRTPTKDQRKEIPQAIGYAERHHKTFAVIAHSPLYLRYGIFKILPSGKAGRASMLYSLKDKKTNIKRHEWLRPSASIATAKVEQLYTKEAHKRLEKSLSRGLRRF
;
A
#
# COMPACT_ATOMS: atom_id res chain seq x y z
N MET A 1 1.93 69.79 20.91
CA MET A 1 3.26 69.26 20.50
C MET A 1 3.27 67.76 20.76
N PHE A 2 3.25 66.92 19.71
CA PHE A 2 3.23 65.46 19.87
C PHE A 2 4.65 64.92 19.97
N ARG A 3 4.94 64.18 21.04
CA ARG A 3 6.22 63.48 21.21
C ARG A 3 6.16 62.18 20.42
N ILE A 4 6.76 62.15 19.23
CA ILE A 4 6.95 60.92 18.46
C ILE A 4 7.98 60.07 19.23
N ASP A 5 7.53 58.98 19.85
CA ASP A 5 8.42 58.08 20.60
C ASP A 5 9.21 57.20 19.62
N ALA A 6 10.44 57.61 19.33
CA ALA A 6 11.35 56.90 18.42
C ALA A 6 11.66 55.45 18.87
N LYS A 7 11.38 55.11 20.14
CA LYS A 7 11.60 53.76 20.69
C LYS A 7 10.71 52.71 20.04
N ASP A 8 9.46 53.04 19.72
CA ASP A 8 8.55 52.08 19.08
C ASP A 8 8.90 51.89 17.59
N ILE A 9 9.38 52.94 16.91
CA ILE A 9 9.92 52.86 15.54
C ILE A 9 11.18 51.98 15.52
N GLN A 10 12.08 52.14 16.49
CA GLN A 10 13.28 51.32 16.60
C GLN A 10 12.95 49.85 16.87
N LYS A 11 11.98 49.58 17.77
CA LYS A 11 11.46 48.22 18.00
C LYS A 11 10.80 47.61 16.77
N LEU A 12 10.00 48.37 16.04
CA LEU A 12 9.41 47.92 14.77
C LEU A 12 10.48 47.51 13.77
N THR A 13 11.54 48.31 13.67
CA THR A 13 12.69 48.01 12.78
C THR A 13 13.40 46.71 13.20
N ASP A 14 13.63 46.53 14.51
CA ASP A 14 14.25 45.31 15.05
C ASP A 14 13.37 44.07 14.87
N ASN A 15 12.05 44.22 15.06
CA ASN A 15 11.06 43.18 14.81
C ASN A 15 11.05 42.78 13.33
N LEU A 16 11.11 43.75 12.42
CA LEU A 16 11.12 43.50 10.97
C LEU A 16 12.41 42.78 10.53
N ARG A 17 13.57 43.19 11.08
CA ARG A 17 14.85 42.48 10.88
C ARG A 17 14.80 41.04 11.38
N LYS A 18 14.27 40.80 12.58
CA LYS A 18 14.07 39.44 13.12
C LYS A 18 13.11 38.63 12.25
N SER A 19 12.05 39.25 11.77
CA SER A 19 11.05 38.62 10.93
C SER A 19 11.65 38.06 9.64
N SER A 20 12.54 38.81 8.98
CA SER A 20 13.25 38.31 7.79
C SER A 20 14.06 37.03 8.04
N LYS A 21 14.64 36.87 9.25
CA LYS A 21 15.52 35.74 9.60
C LYS A 21 14.76 34.53 10.12
N SER A 22 13.69 34.73 10.88
CA SER A 22 12.94 33.63 11.49
C SER A 22 11.59 33.39 10.83
N ASP A 23 10.81 34.43 10.60
CA ASP A 23 9.41 34.31 10.21
C ASP A 23 9.25 33.92 8.75
N TYR A 24 10.15 34.38 7.88
CA TYR A 24 10.17 33.99 6.47
C TYR A 24 10.37 32.46 6.30
N PRO A 25 11.42 31.83 6.87
CA PRO A 25 11.53 30.36 6.83
C PRO A 25 10.35 29.65 7.51
N LEU A 26 9.81 30.20 8.61
CA LEU A 26 8.65 29.62 9.28
C LEU A 26 7.37 29.69 8.44
N ALA A 27 7.20 30.74 7.64
CA ALA A 27 6.09 30.89 6.69
C ALA A 27 6.21 29.83 5.60
N VAL A 28 7.38 29.71 4.96
CA VAL A 28 7.65 28.65 3.97
C VAL A 28 7.34 27.27 4.52
N ARG A 29 7.84 26.96 5.73
CA ARG A 29 7.55 25.70 6.42
C ARG A 29 6.06 25.50 6.67
N GLY A 30 5.35 26.55 7.10
CA GLY A 30 3.90 26.54 7.30
C GLY A 30 3.13 26.24 6.01
N THR A 31 3.57 26.83 4.90
CA THR A 31 3.00 26.60 3.57
C THR A 31 3.21 25.16 3.12
N LEU A 32 4.43 24.63 3.21
CA LEU A 32 4.74 23.24 2.84
C LEU A 32 3.91 22.24 3.66
N ASN A 33 3.78 22.47 4.97
CA ASN A 33 2.93 21.66 5.83
C ASN A 33 1.44 21.73 5.44
N SER A 34 0.95 22.92 5.11
CA SER A 34 -0.44 23.12 4.70
C SER A 34 -0.72 22.46 3.35
N LEU A 35 0.20 22.57 2.38
CA LEU A 35 0.10 21.88 1.10
C LEU A 35 0.07 20.37 1.25
N ALA A 36 0.96 19.81 2.07
CA ALA A 36 1.00 18.38 2.31
C ALA A 36 -0.28 17.89 3.01
N PHE A 37 -0.81 18.66 3.96
CA PHE A 37 -2.10 18.40 4.58
C PHE A 37 -3.25 18.43 3.56
N GLU A 38 -3.40 19.51 2.79
CA GLU A 38 -4.44 19.67 1.76
C GLU A 38 -4.37 18.54 0.73
N THR A 39 -3.18 18.22 0.23
CA THR A 39 -2.94 17.10 -0.70
C THR A 39 -3.45 15.79 -0.10
N SER A 40 -3.07 15.49 1.14
CA SER A 40 -3.50 14.27 1.81
C SER A 40 -5.00 14.22 2.08
N ASN A 41 -5.62 15.39 2.34
CA ASN A 41 -7.04 15.50 2.62
C ASN A 41 -7.86 15.27 1.34
N ILE A 42 -7.54 15.97 0.26
CA ILE A 42 -8.18 15.82 -1.06
C ILE A 42 -8.06 14.38 -1.55
N ALA A 43 -6.88 13.77 -1.39
CA ALA A 43 -6.67 12.42 -1.84
C ALA A 43 -7.56 11.41 -1.08
N LYS A 44 -7.73 11.60 0.23
CA LYS A 44 -8.58 10.76 1.08
C LYS A 44 -10.06 10.90 0.79
N THR A 45 -10.54 12.13 0.68
CA THR A 45 -11.98 12.43 0.66
C THR A 45 -12.56 12.38 -0.74
N LYS A 46 -11.75 12.64 -1.77
CA LYS A 46 -12.21 12.73 -3.16
C LYS A 46 -11.60 11.66 -4.05
N ILE A 47 -10.27 11.67 -4.22
CA ILE A 47 -9.64 10.85 -5.25
C ILE A 47 -9.72 9.35 -4.94
N ILE A 48 -9.41 8.92 -3.72
CA ILE A 48 -9.42 7.50 -3.39
C ILE A 48 -10.82 6.87 -3.52
N PRO A 49 -11.90 7.49 -2.99
CA PRO A 49 -13.27 7.00 -3.19
C PRO A 49 -13.70 6.93 -4.65
N GLU A 50 -13.30 7.90 -5.48
CA GLU A 50 -13.67 7.95 -6.90
C GLU A 50 -12.92 6.91 -7.74
N VAL A 51 -11.64 6.67 -7.44
CA VAL A 51 -10.76 5.90 -8.31
C VAL A 51 -10.55 4.46 -7.85
N PHE A 52 -10.66 4.17 -6.56
CA PHE A 52 -10.39 2.85 -6.01
C PHE A 52 -11.62 2.22 -5.36
N THR A 53 -11.88 0.96 -5.73
CA THR A 53 -12.73 0.08 -4.92
C THR A 53 -11.93 -0.41 -3.71
N THR A 54 -12.16 0.23 -2.56
CA THR A 54 -11.46 -0.15 -1.33
C THR A 54 -12.04 -1.44 -0.76
N ARG A 55 -11.21 -2.50 -0.70
CA ARG A 55 -11.61 -3.74 -0.01
C ARG A 55 -11.71 -3.57 1.50
N ASN A 56 -10.96 -2.61 2.03
CA ASN A 56 -10.89 -2.30 3.45
C ASN A 56 -10.90 -0.78 3.66
N SER A 57 -11.76 -0.29 4.57
CA SER A 57 -11.90 1.13 4.89
C SER A 57 -10.65 1.76 5.53
N TYR A 58 -9.82 0.97 6.22
CA TYR A 58 -8.63 1.49 6.90
C TYR A 58 -7.55 2.00 5.93
N ILE A 59 -7.59 1.62 4.65
CA ILE A 59 -6.60 2.04 3.65
C ILE A 59 -6.64 3.55 3.46
N GLN A 60 -7.83 4.16 3.39
CA GLN A 60 -7.98 5.62 3.31
C GLN A 60 -7.36 6.32 4.54
N GLY A 61 -7.57 5.74 5.73
CA GLY A 61 -7.00 6.25 6.98
C GLY A 61 -5.47 6.21 7.05
N THR A 62 -4.80 5.46 6.17
CA THR A 62 -3.33 5.36 6.13
C THR A 62 -2.65 6.39 5.26
N VAL A 63 -3.42 7.11 4.44
CA VAL A 63 -2.90 8.30 3.77
C VAL A 63 -2.70 9.39 4.81
N GLY A 64 -1.76 10.29 4.61
CA GLY A 64 -1.49 11.37 5.53
C GLY A 64 -0.36 12.22 5.05
N TYR A 65 0.22 12.97 5.97
CA TYR A 65 1.34 13.83 5.68
C TYR A 65 2.37 13.80 6.80
N LYS A 66 3.64 13.95 6.44
CA LYS A 66 4.76 14.20 7.33
C LYS A 66 5.07 15.68 7.28
N ARG A 67 5.10 16.31 8.46
CA ARG A 67 5.51 17.71 8.60
C ARG A 67 6.99 17.87 8.27
N CYS A 68 7.35 19.02 7.74
CA CYS A 68 8.72 19.44 7.57
C CYS A 68 9.43 19.49 8.92
N ASP A 69 10.71 19.09 8.92
CA ASP A 69 11.58 19.11 10.09
C ASP A 69 11.74 20.54 10.63
N ASN A 70 12.11 20.66 11.91
CA ASN A 70 12.25 21.95 12.61
C ASN A 70 13.57 22.65 12.23
N THR A 71 13.69 23.07 10.98
CA THR A 71 14.84 23.79 10.43
C THR A 71 14.47 25.21 10.00
N PHE A 72 15.49 26.08 9.89
CA PHE A 72 15.39 27.39 9.23
C PHE A 72 16.05 27.39 7.83
N ASN A 73 16.74 26.30 7.45
CA ASN A 73 17.34 26.17 6.13
C ASN A 73 16.27 25.81 5.09
N ILE A 74 15.80 26.82 4.35
CA ILE A 74 14.75 26.70 3.33
C ILE A 74 15.08 25.65 2.27
N ALA A 75 16.35 25.56 1.84
CA ALA A 75 16.76 24.61 0.80
C ALA A 75 16.56 23.13 1.21
N SER A 76 16.55 22.86 2.52
CA SER A 76 16.31 21.51 3.06
C SER A 76 14.86 21.25 3.44
N MET A 77 13.97 22.24 3.36
CA MET A 77 12.59 22.11 3.81
C MET A 77 11.77 21.27 2.83
N GLN A 78 11.16 20.21 3.36
CA GLN A 78 10.27 19.35 2.60
C GLN A 78 9.20 18.78 3.51
N SER A 79 7.97 18.71 3.00
CA SER A 79 6.86 18.01 3.62
C SER A 79 6.38 16.93 2.67
N PHE A 80 6.01 15.77 3.20
CA PHE A 80 5.58 14.64 2.39
C PHE A 80 4.09 14.40 2.57
N ALA A 81 3.38 14.13 1.48
CA ALA A 81 2.02 13.60 1.50
C ALA A 81 2.01 12.25 0.80
N GLY A 82 1.21 11.31 1.29
CA GLY A 82 1.14 9.97 0.72
C GLY A 82 0.65 8.95 1.71
N GLN A 83 0.80 7.68 1.36
CA GLN A 83 0.46 6.58 2.24
C GLN A 83 1.62 6.23 3.18
N PHE A 84 1.33 6.05 4.47
CA PHE A 84 2.31 5.50 5.40
C PHE A 84 2.47 3.99 5.17
N ASP A 85 3.72 3.52 5.20
CA ASP A 85 4.04 2.10 4.98
C ASP A 85 3.51 1.18 6.08
N VAL A 86 3.35 1.71 7.30
CA VAL A 86 2.81 0.98 8.45
C VAL A 86 1.76 1.82 9.16
N SER A 87 0.61 1.21 9.45
CA SER A 87 -0.43 1.80 10.29
C SER A 87 -1.00 0.75 11.23
N LYS A 88 -1.13 1.09 12.52
CA LYS A 88 -1.61 0.17 13.57
C LYS A 88 -0.87 -1.19 13.58
N GLY A 89 0.44 -1.18 13.35
CA GLY A 89 1.28 -2.38 13.29
C GLY A 89 1.08 -3.26 12.04
N LYS A 90 0.29 -2.81 11.05
CA LYS A 90 0.03 -3.55 9.81
C LYS A 90 0.71 -2.85 8.63
N PRO A 91 1.31 -3.61 7.68
CA PRO A 91 1.87 -3.04 6.46
C PRO A 91 0.74 -2.55 5.56
N THR A 92 0.79 -1.28 5.18
CA THR A 92 -0.27 -0.62 4.41
C THR A 92 0.15 -0.06 3.07
N GLY A 93 1.43 -0.12 2.67
CA GLY A 93 1.99 0.46 1.43
C GLY A 93 1.50 -0.10 0.07
N GLN A 94 0.21 -0.35 -0.09
CA GLN A 94 -0.42 -0.83 -1.31
C GLN A 94 -0.65 0.30 -2.33
N LEU A 95 -1.15 1.46 -1.85
CA LEU A 95 -1.36 2.65 -2.67
C LEU A 95 -0.03 3.28 -3.10
N ALA A 96 0.98 3.27 -2.23
CA ALA A 96 2.33 3.73 -2.57
C ALA A 96 2.95 2.89 -3.71
N LYS A 97 2.71 1.58 -3.71
CA LYS A 97 3.15 0.70 -4.80
C LYS A 97 2.35 0.92 -6.08
N GLN A 98 1.07 1.27 -5.99
CA GLN A 98 0.26 1.67 -7.15
C GLN A 98 0.72 2.97 -7.78
N GLU A 99 1.11 3.96 -6.97
CA GLU A 99 1.63 5.26 -7.43
C GLU A 99 2.87 5.09 -8.31
N THR A 100 3.78 4.22 -7.87
CA THR A 100 5.07 3.97 -8.55
C THR A 100 4.97 2.89 -9.63
N GLY A 101 3.89 2.10 -9.67
CA GLY A 101 3.81 0.90 -10.51
C GLY A 101 4.75 -0.21 -10.04
N SER A 102 5.19 -0.17 -8.79
CA SER A 102 6.10 -1.17 -8.23
C SER A 102 5.44 -2.55 -8.26
N PRO A 103 6.21 -3.63 -8.54
CA PRO A 103 5.68 -4.97 -8.42
C PRO A 103 5.26 -5.22 -6.98
N ILE A 104 3.95 -5.30 -6.71
CA ILE A 104 3.49 -5.82 -5.44
C ILE A 104 3.79 -7.32 -5.47
N ILE A 105 4.84 -7.70 -4.75
CA ILE A 105 4.96 -9.04 -4.22
C ILE A 105 3.80 -9.15 -3.21
N ALA A 106 2.63 -9.64 -3.66
CA ALA A 106 1.69 -10.28 -2.75
C ALA A 106 2.53 -11.22 -1.88
N LYS A 107 2.36 -11.29 -0.56
CA LYS A 107 3.24 -12.11 0.29
C LYS A 107 3.43 -13.50 -0.34
N GLY A 108 4.62 -13.74 -0.89
CA GLY A 108 4.90 -14.86 -1.78
C GLY A 108 5.30 -14.39 -3.18
N ALA A 109 6.47 -14.80 -3.64
CA ALA A 109 6.67 -14.91 -5.09
C ALA A 109 5.52 -15.77 -5.67
N TYR A 110 5.57 -16.08 -6.96
CA TYR A 110 4.91 -17.30 -7.44
C TYR A 110 5.54 -18.57 -6.82
N THR A 111 5.86 -18.58 -5.54
CA THR A 111 6.14 -19.74 -4.74
C THR A 111 4.81 -20.41 -4.55
N PHE A 112 4.47 -21.28 -5.49
CA PHE A 112 3.81 -22.51 -5.13
C PHE A 112 4.12 -22.87 -3.66
N VAL A 113 3.19 -22.63 -2.75
CA VAL A 113 3.49 -22.80 -1.33
C VAL A 113 3.33 -24.27 -1.03
N ALA A 114 4.44 -24.94 -0.76
CA ALA A 114 4.46 -26.34 -0.34
C ALA A 114 3.62 -26.47 0.95
N THR A 115 2.53 -27.22 0.87
CA THR A 115 1.69 -27.52 2.03
C THR A 115 2.43 -28.44 3.01
N PRO A 116 1.95 -28.60 4.25
CA PRO A 116 2.45 -29.63 5.16
C PRO A 116 2.41 -31.01 4.51
N THR A 117 1.40 -31.29 3.69
CA THR A 117 1.26 -32.55 2.98
C THR A 117 2.44 -32.84 2.04
N ALA A 118 2.93 -31.85 1.29
CA ALA A 118 4.13 -32.02 0.46
C ALA A 118 5.38 -32.39 1.29
N ARG A 119 5.40 -32.02 2.58
CA ARG A 119 6.50 -32.25 3.54
C ARG A 119 6.25 -33.43 4.49
N GLY A 120 5.11 -34.14 4.36
CA GLY A 120 4.74 -35.24 5.26
C GLY A 120 4.22 -34.78 6.63
N GLY A 121 3.47 -33.68 6.67
CA GLY A 121 2.66 -33.22 7.80
C GLY A 121 3.19 -32.00 8.56
N SER A 122 4.38 -31.47 8.27
CA SER A 122 4.96 -30.34 9.01
C SER A 122 5.77 -29.37 8.15
N TYR A 123 5.66 -28.06 8.42
CA TYR A 123 6.45 -27.03 7.76
C TYR A 123 7.94 -27.07 8.14
N LYS A 124 8.31 -27.66 9.29
CA LYS A 124 9.70 -27.81 9.72
C LYS A 124 10.47 -28.86 8.90
N LYS A 125 9.76 -29.77 8.23
CA LYS A 125 10.36 -30.83 7.43
C LYS A 125 10.67 -30.33 6.01
N THR A 126 11.76 -30.84 5.43
CA THR A 126 12.08 -30.61 4.02
C THR A 126 11.06 -31.31 3.12
N ILE A 127 10.91 -30.83 1.88
CA ILE A 127 10.01 -31.44 0.89
C ILE A 127 10.63 -32.76 0.43
N ARG A 128 9.85 -33.85 0.50
CA ARG A 128 10.26 -35.17 0.00
C ARG A 128 10.62 -35.09 -1.47
N LYS A 129 11.65 -35.82 -1.93
CA LYS A 129 12.13 -35.77 -3.33
C LYS A 129 10.99 -35.95 -4.35
N SER A 130 10.08 -36.89 -4.10
CA SER A 130 8.90 -37.19 -4.95
C SER A 130 7.82 -36.11 -4.96
N ASN A 131 7.86 -35.14 -4.03
CA ASN A 131 6.92 -34.02 -3.96
C ASN A 131 7.58 -32.69 -4.36
N ARG A 132 8.86 -32.68 -4.77
CA ARG A 132 9.53 -31.48 -5.29
C ARG A 132 8.98 -31.16 -6.67
N PHE A 133 8.89 -29.88 -7.00
CA PHE A 133 8.43 -29.43 -8.32
C PHE A 133 9.13 -30.07 -9.49
N SER A 134 10.46 -30.15 -9.42
CA SER A 134 11.28 -30.73 -10.49
C SER A 134 11.01 -32.21 -10.75
N GLY A 135 10.32 -32.91 -9.83
CA GLY A 135 9.97 -34.32 -9.97
C GLY A 135 8.47 -34.57 -10.03
N LEU A 136 7.63 -33.52 -10.08
CA LEU A 136 6.19 -33.66 -10.21
C LEU A 136 5.78 -33.56 -11.68
N GLU A 137 5.24 -34.65 -12.21
CA GLU A 137 4.49 -34.63 -13.46
C GLU A 137 3.06 -34.17 -13.17
N VAL A 138 2.77 -32.93 -13.55
CA VAL A 138 1.51 -32.26 -13.25
C VAL A 138 0.67 -32.14 -14.51
N TYR A 139 -0.54 -32.67 -14.46
CA TYR A 139 -1.48 -32.61 -15.57
C TYR A 139 -2.57 -31.56 -15.34
N LYS A 140 -3.11 -31.02 -16.42
CA LYS A 140 -4.42 -30.37 -16.39
C LYS A 140 -5.50 -31.42 -16.56
N LEU A 141 -6.69 -31.20 -15.99
CA LEU A 141 -7.80 -32.15 -16.09
C LEU A 141 -8.20 -32.46 -17.54
N GLU A 142 -8.13 -31.47 -18.42
CA GLU A 142 -8.38 -31.60 -19.87
C GLU A 142 -7.43 -32.59 -20.57
N ASN A 143 -6.21 -32.77 -20.05
CA ASN A 143 -5.25 -33.71 -20.61
C ASN A 143 -5.49 -35.16 -20.13
N LEU A 144 -6.29 -35.33 -19.06
CA LEU A 144 -6.55 -36.63 -18.45
C LEU A 144 -7.89 -37.21 -18.91
N VAL A 145 -8.91 -36.35 -19.07
CA VAL A 145 -10.29 -36.78 -19.30
C VAL A 145 -10.83 -36.15 -20.57
N ARG A 146 -11.45 -36.95 -21.44
CA ARG A 146 -12.01 -36.52 -22.74
C ARG A 146 -13.06 -35.39 -22.60
N THR A 147 -13.84 -35.39 -21.53
CA THR A 147 -14.89 -34.40 -21.24
C THR A 147 -14.66 -33.79 -19.85
N PRO A 148 -13.74 -32.82 -19.72
CA PRO A 148 -13.45 -32.21 -18.44
C PRO A 148 -14.65 -31.38 -17.97
N THR A 149 -14.92 -31.44 -16.66
CA THR A 149 -15.95 -30.61 -16.03
C THR A 149 -15.58 -29.12 -16.12
N LYS A 150 -16.58 -28.27 -16.36
CA LYS A 150 -16.45 -26.81 -16.23
C LYS A 150 -16.72 -26.33 -14.80
N ASP A 151 -17.34 -27.17 -13.97
CA ASP A 151 -17.60 -26.87 -12.56
C ASP A 151 -16.36 -27.19 -11.72
N GLN A 152 -15.78 -26.13 -11.14
CA GLN A 152 -14.59 -26.18 -10.28
C GLN A 152 -14.73 -27.16 -9.12
N ARG A 153 -15.93 -27.33 -8.57
CA ARG A 153 -16.16 -28.24 -7.44
C ARG A 153 -16.03 -29.71 -7.84
N LYS A 154 -16.17 -30.02 -9.12
CA LYS A 154 -16.17 -31.40 -9.65
C LYS A 154 -14.81 -31.81 -10.21
N GLU A 155 -13.85 -30.90 -10.32
CA GLU A 155 -12.53 -31.18 -10.90
C GLU A 155 -11.78 -32.30 -10.14
N ILE A 156 -11.73 -32.22 -8.82
CA ILE A 156 -11.09 -33.26 -7.98
C ILE A 156 -11.87 -34.58 -8.00
N PRO A 157 -13.20 -34.62 -7.79
CA PRO A 157 -13.98 -35.84 -7.96
C PRO A 157 -13.77 -36.53 -9.31
N GLN A 158 -13.73 -35.77 -10.41
CA GLN A 158 -13.50 -36.32 -11.74
C GLN A 158 -12.08 -36.87 -11.90
N ALA A 159 -11.07 -36.19 -11.34
CA ALA A 159 -9.70 -36.69 -11.31
C ALA A 159 -9.56 -37.99 -10.48
N ILE A 160 -10.28 -38.09 -9.36
CA ILE A 160 -10.33 -39.33 -8.55
C ILE A 160 -10.92 -40.48 -9.39
N GLY A 161 -12.04 -40.26 -10.07
CA GLY A 161 -12.65 -41.28 -10.94
C GLY A 161 -11.75 -41.69 -12.12
N TYR A 162 -10.86 -40.81 -12.59
CA TYR A 162 -9.82 -41.20 -13.55
C TYR A 162 -8.73 -42.05 -12.90
N ALA A 163 -8.22 -41.64 -11.74
CA ALA A 163 -7.22 -42.40 -10.98
C ALA A 163 -7.68 -43.82 -10.65
N GLU A 164 -8.96 -43.98 -10.29
CA GLU A 164 -9.58 -45.27 -9.99
C GLU A 164 -9.63 -46.18 -11.21
N ARG A 165 -10.11 -45.69 -12.36
CA ARG A 165 -10.21 -46.48 -13.60
C ARG A 165 -8.85 -46.93 -14.15
N HIS A 166 -7.81 -46.12 -13.93
CA HIS A 166 -6.47 -46.39 -14.46
C HIS A 166 -5.49 -46.92 -13.40
N HIS A 167 -5.92 -47.07 -12.15
CA HIS A 167 -5.11 -47.50 -11.00
C HIS A 167 -3.78 -46.72 -10.85
N LYS A 168 -3.77 -45.43 -11.17
CA LYS A 168 -2.56 -44.59 -11.20
C LYS A 168 -2.64 -43.42 -10.23
N THR A 169 -1.52 -43.13 -9.58
CA THR A 169 -1.30 -41.91 -8.80
C THR A 169 -0.73 -40.84 -9.71
N PHE A 170 -1.26 -39.63 -9.66
CA PHE A 170 -0.74 -38.50 -10.44
C PHE A 170 -0.98 -37.16 -9.71
N ALA A 171 -0.36 -36.09 -10.21
CA ALA A 171 -0.63 -34.74 -9.76
C ALA A 171 -1.48 -33.99 -10.78
N VAL A 172 -2.48 -33.24 -10.32
CA VAL A 172 -3.39 -32.45 -11.17
C VAL A 172 -3.52 -31.02 -10.67
N ILE A 173 -3.62 -30.07 -11.60
CA ILE A 173 -4.00 -28.69 -11.29
C ILE A 173 -5.52 -28.63 -11.23
N ALA A 174 -6.07 -28.28 -10.07
CA ALA A 174 -7.51 -28.25 -9.84
C ALA A 174 -7.90 -27.28 -8.72
N HIS A 175 -9.21 -27.10 -8.52
CA HIS A 175 -9.82 -26.41 -7.39
C HIS A 175 -10.29 -27.41 -6.33
N SER A 176 -10.06 -27.06 -5.06
CA SER A 176 -10.64 -27.83 -3.95
C SER A 176 -12.17 -27.75 -3.98
N PRO A 177 -12.90 -28.88 -3.82
CA PRO A 177 -14.37 -28.89 -3.85
C PRO A 177 -14.99 -28.07 -2.72
N LEU A 178 -14.37 -28.05 -1.54
CA LEU A 178 -14.93 -27.46 -0.33
C LEU A 178 -14.62 -25.96 -0.20
N TYR A 179 -13.39 -25.57 -0.51
CA TYR A 179 -12.89 -24.21 -0.27
C TYR A 179 -12.48 -23.46 -1.54
N LEU A 180 -12.71 -24.05 -2.73
CA LEU A 180 -12.33 -23.50 -4.05
C LEU A 180 -10.88 -23.02 -4.13
N ARG A 181 -10.00 -23.63 -3.33
CA ARG A 181 -8.57 -23.31 -3.33
C ARG A 181 -7.94 -23.92 -4.57
N TYR A 182 -7.35 -23.06 -5.40
CA TYR A 182 -6.61 -23.47 -6.59
C TYR A 182 -5.21 -23.95 -6.22
N GLY A 183 -4.79 -25.10 -6.78
CA GLY A 183 -3.51 -25.70 -6.42
C GLY A 183 -3.19 -26.96 -7.20
N ILE A 184 -2.04 -27.57 -6.85
CA ILE A 184 -1.64 -28.88 -7.35
C ILE A 184 -2.04 -29.92 -6.31
N PHE A 185 -2.82 -30.91 -6.73
CA PHE A 185 -3.32 -31.99 -5.90
C PHE A 185 -2.70 -33.31 -6.33
N LYS A 186 -2.20 -34.08 -5.36
CA LYS A 186 -1.88 -35.49 -5.55
C LYS A 186 -3.15 -36.31 -5.42
N ILE A 187 -3.47 -37.08 -6.45
CA ILE A 187 -4.62 -37.97 -6.50
C ILE A 187 -4.14 -39.42 -6.36
N LEU A 188 -4.77 -40.17 -5.47
CA LEU A 188 -4.50 -41.58 -5.21
C LEU A 188 -5.68 -42.44 -5.72
N PRO A 189 -5.44 -43.64 -6.28
CA PRO A 189 -6.50 -44.61 -6.56
C PRO A 189 -7.11 -45.18 -5.26
N SER A 190 -8.33 -45.73 -5.34
CA SER A 190 -9.15 -46.20 -4.21
C SER A 190 -8.42 -47.11 -3.20
N GLY A 191 -8.82 -47.03 -1.91
CA GLY A 191 -8.31 -47.85 -0.80
C GLY A 191 -7.63 -47.11 0.36
N LYS A 192 -7.50 -45.78 0.32
CA LYS A 192 -6.86 -44.96 1.37
C LYS A 192 -7.66 -43.70 1.72
N ALA A 193 -7.68 -43.32 3.00
CA ALA A 193 -8.15 -42.01 3.44
C ALA A 193 -7.25 -40.90 2.83
N GLY A 194 -7.84 -39.77 2.41
CA GLY A 194 -7.09 -38.66 1.79
C GLY A 194 -6.85 -38.79 0.28
N ARG A 195 -7.86 -39.23 -0.49
CA ARG A 195 -7.82 -39.49 -1.95
C ARG A 195 -7.26 -38.35 -2.80
N ALA A 196 -7.44 -37.11 -2.34
CA ALA A 196 -6.85 -35.92 -2.93
C ALA A 196 -6.16 -35.10 -1.86
N SER A 197 -4.88 -34.81 -2.05
CA SER A 197 -4.09 -34.02 -1.10
C SER A 197 -3.42 -32.87 -1.83
N MET A 198 -3.66 -31.64 -1.39
CA MET A 198 -2.99 -30.47 -1.97
C MET A 198 -1.51 -30.52 -1.61
N LEU A 199 -0.63 -30.56 -2.63
CA LEU A 199 0.81 -30.44 -2.46
C LEU A 199 1.25 -28.98 -2.48
N TYR A 200 0.64 -28.18 -3.34
CA TYR A 200 1.01 -26.78 -3.50
C TYR A 200 -0.22 -25.90 -3.67
N SER A 201 -0.25 -24.79 -2.93
CA SER A 201 -1.24 -23.72 -3.11
C SER A 201 -0.81 -22.79 -4.24
N LEU A 202 -1.73 -22.54 -5.18
CA LEU A 202 -1.59 -21.57 -6.28
C LEU A 202 -2.43 -20.31 -6.04
N LYS A 203 -2.96 -20.14 -4.82
CA LYS A 203 -3.84 -19.04 -4.44
C LYS A 203 -3.22 -17.64 -4.67
N ASP A 204 -1.91 -17.54 -4.58
CA ASP A 204 -1.19 -16.27 -4.58
C ASP A 204 -0.54 -16.01 -5.97
N LYS A 205 -1.34 -15.54 -6.93
CA LYS A 205 -0.87 -15.12 -8.27
C LYS A 205 -0.20 -13.74 -8.17
N LYS A 206 1.06 -13.61 -8.59
CA LYS A 206 1.75 -12.29 -8.69
C LYS A 206 1.19 -11.51 -9.89
N THR A 207 0.25 -10.61 -9.65
CA THR A 207 -0.26 -9.72 -10.70
C THR A 207 0.59 -8.45 -10.76
N ASN A 208 1.05 -8.08 -11.96
CA ASN A 208 1.60 -6.75 -12.17
C ASN A 208 0.48 -5.75 -11.91
N ILE A 209 0.70 -4.83 -10.98
CA ILE A 209 -0.26 -3.77 -10.73
C ILE A 209 0.01 -2.65 -11.72
N LYS A 210 -1.02 -2.28 -12.48
CA LYS A 210 -0.93 -1.12 -13.38
C LYS A 210 -0.65 0.11 -12.54
N ARG A 211 0.40 0.86 -12.90
CA ARG A 211 0.72 2.16 -12.31
C ARG A 211 -0.51 3.07 -12.40
N HIS A 212 -0.82 3.75 -11.31
CA HIS A 212 -1.85 4.75 -11.27
C HIS A 212 -1.42 5.89 -10.35
N GLU A 213 -1.17 7.06 -10.94
CA GLU A 213 -0.72 8.27 -10.25
C GLU A 213 -1.90 8.96 -9.53
N TRP A 214 -2.40 8.34 -8.46
CA TRP A 214 -3.59 8.82 -7.76
C TRP A 214 -3.29 10.04 -6.88
N LEU A 215 -2.04 10.23 -6.45
CA LEU A 215 -1.70 11.38 -5.62
C LEU A 215 -1.55 12.67 -6.45
N ARG A 216 -1.12 12.54 -7.71
CA ARG A 216 -0.85 13.67 -8.61
C ARG A 216 -2.05 14.62 -8.78
N PRO A 217 -3.29 14.17 -9.05
CA PRO A 217 -4.45 15.06 -9.11
C PRO A 217 -4.65 15.88 -7.82
N SER A 218 -4.45 15.25 -6.67
CA SER A 218 -4.59 15.94 -5.37
C SER A 218 -3.50 16.98 -5.16
N ALA A 219 -2.26 16.63 -5.53
CA ALA A 219 -1.12 17.55 -5.46
C ALA A 219 -1.36 18.77 -6.36
N SER A 220 -1.80 18.58 -7.61
CA SER A 220 -2.10 19.68 -8.53
C SER A 220 -3.15 20.65 -7.98
N ILE A 221 -4.24 20.12 -7.39
CA ILE A 221 -5.30 20.95 -6.78
C ILE A 221 -4.76 21.70 -5.56
N ALA A 222 -3.95 21.06 -4.72
CA ALA A 222 -3.36 21.72 -3.55
C ALA A 222 -2.35 22.81 -3.96
N THR A 223 -1.51 22.55 -4.97
CA THR A 223 -0.54 23.53 -5.48
C THR A 223 -1.20 24.75 -6.12
N ALA A 224 -2.42 24.62 -6.66
CA ALA A 224 -3.18 25.78 -7.13
C ALA A 224 -3.50 26.79 -5.99
N LYS A 225 -3.45 26.36 -4.72
CA LYS A 225 -3.66 27.20 -3.53
C LYS A 225 -2.36 27.70 -2.91
N VAL A 226 -1.19 27.48 -3.53
CA VAL A 226 0.13 27.74 -2.90
C VAL A 226 0.26 29.19 -2.46
N GLU A 227 -0.16 30.13 -3.31
CA GLU A 227 -0.09 31.56 -3.06
C GLU A 227 -0.95 31.93 -1.87
N GLN A 228 -2.23 31.54 -1.88
CA GLN A 228 -3.15 31.79 -0.79
C GLN A 228 -2.63 31.25 0.55
N LEU A 229 -2.09 30.03 0.56
CA LEU A 229 -1.52 29.42 1.77
C LEU A 229 -0.25 30.13 2.25
N TYR A 230 0.60 30.56 1.32
CA TYR A 230 1.80 31.32 1.63
C TYR A 230 1.46 32.68 2.22
N THR A 231 0.59 33.45 1.56
CA THR A 231 0.17 34.77 2.03
C THR A 231 -0.48 34.69 3.41
N LYS A 232 -1.31 33.66 3.65
CA LYS A 232 -1.93 33.42 4.96
C LYS A 232 -0.90 33.15 6.06
N GLU A 233 0.07 32.25 5.82
CA GLU A 233 1.10 31.96 6.81
C GLU A 233 2.05 33.15 6.99
N ALA A 234 2.46 33.83 5.91
CA ALA A 234 3.30 35.02 5.97
C ALA A 234 2.64 36.13 6.80
N HIS A 235 1.37 36.45 6.53
CA HIS A 235 0.64 37.47 7.28
C HIS A 235 0.56 37.14 8.78
N LYS A 236 0.19 35.89 9.11
CA LYS A 236 0.14 35.40 10.49
C LYS A 236 1.47 35.54 11.22
N ARG A 237 2.61 35.29 10.55
CA ARG A 237 3.94 35.45 11.18
C ARG A 237 4.33 36.91 11.31
N LEU A 238 4.14 37.71 10.26
CA LEU A 238 4.44 39.14 10.25
C LEU A 238 3.65 39.87 11.33
N GLU A 239 2.34 39.66 11.42
CA GLU A 239 1.47 40.28 12.42
C GLU A 239 1.94 39.95 13.85
N LYS A 240 2.25 38.68 14.12
CA LYS A 240 2.77 38.23 15.41
C LYS A 240 4.12 38.89 15.75
N SER A 241 4.99 39.06 14.76
CA SER A 241 6.33 39.61 14.94
C SER A 241 6.31 41.11 15.15
N LEU A 242 5.56 41.82 14.30
CA LEU A 242 5.44 43.27 14.32
C LEU A 242 4.73 43.77 15.58
N SER A 243 3.71 43.04 16.07
CA SER A 243 3.01 43.39 17.31
C SER A 243 3.78 43.08 18.60
N ARG A 244 4.96 42.45 18.52
CA ARG A 244 5.71 41.99 19.69
C ARG A 244 6.35 43.15 20.45
N GLY A 245 5.94 43.34 21.71
CA GLY A 245 6.57 44.31 22.62
C GLY A 245 6.23 45.78 22.34
N LEU A 246 5.25 46.02 21.46
CA LEU A 246 4.61 47.31 21.28
C LEU A 246 3.49 47.49 22.31
N ARG A 247 3.29 48.74 22.76
CA ARG A 247 2.12 49.08 23.57
C ARG A 247 0.90 48.98 22.67
N ARG A 248 -0.05 48.10 23.01
CA ARG A 248 -1.38 48.12 22.41
C ARG A 248 -2.12 49.30 23.03
N PHE A 249 -2.57 50.23 22.19
CA PHE A 249 -3.53 51.25 22.58
C PHE A 249 -4.92 50.61 22.69
#